data_AF-A0A969U8G0-F1
#
_entry.id   AF-A0A969U8G0-F1
#
_cell.length_a   1.000
_cell.length_b   1.000
_cell.length_c   1.000
_cell.angle_alpha   90.00
_cell.angle_beta   90.00
_cell.angle_gamma   90.00
#
_symmetry.space_group_name_H-M   'P 1'
#
loop_
_entity.id
_entity.type
_entity.pdbx_description
1 polymer ?
#
loop_
_entity_poly.entity_id
_entity_poly.type
_entity_poly.pdbx_seq_one_letter_code
_entity_poly.pdbx_strand_id
1 'polypeptide(L)'
;MSFISFNLPVKRLVRSFVAVCFCALLFVSNAFPALAVTNSPTKGEDKLLGIEKEAQEVVLDNPMSLEETQEKASKGPNEVQGDADIEKMKNPSNTNATSFEQQVKRVVGSIKGDKE
;
A
#
# COMPACT_ATOMS: atom_id res chain seq x y z
N MET A 1 51.07 23.20 -38.35
CA MET A 1 49.69 22.91 -37.88
C MET A 1 49.82 22.26 -36.51
N SER A 2 49.41 22.97 -35.46
CA SER A 2 49.53 22.49 -34.08
C SER A 2 48.31 21.64 -33.74
N PHE A 3 48.52 20.36 -33.44
CA PHE A 3 47.47 19.47 -32.95
C PHE A 3 47.27 19.74 -31.46
N ILE A 4 46.09 20.23 -31.09
CA ILE A 4 45.69 20.40 -29.71
C ILE A 4 45.60 19.01 -29.08
N SER A 5 46.57 18.67 -28.24
CA SER A 5 46.55 17.44 -27.46
C SER A 5 45.50 17.56 -26.35
N PHE A 6 44.33 16.95 -26.54
CA PHE A 6 43.32 16.79 -25.50
C PHE A 6 43.80 15.76 -24.47
N ASN A 7 44.63 16.19 -23.53
CA ASN A 7 44.99 15.41 -22.36
C ASN A 7 44.15 15.84 -21.14
N LEU A 8 42.83 16.03 -21.35
CA LEU A 8 41.88 16.10 -20.25
C LEU A 8 41.78 14.68 -19.67
N PRO A 9 42.00 14.48 -18.36
CA PRO A 9 41.99 13.14 -17.78
C PRO A 9 40.59 12.57 -17.92
N VAL A 10 40.35 11.78 -18.97
CA VAL A 10 39.07 11.15 -19.33
C VAL A 10 38.44 10.47 -18.10
N LYS A 11 39.29 9.92 -17.22
CA LYS A 11 38.88 9.32 -15.94
C LYS A 11 38.16 10.29 -14.99
N ARG A 12 38.57 11.56 -14.91
CA ARG A 12 37.90 12.58 -14.08
C ARG A 12 36.57 13.00 -14.69
N LEU A 13 36.51 13.17 -16.01
CA LEU A 13 35.27 13.47 -16.75
C LEU A 13 34.23 12.36 -16.60
N VAL A 14 34.64 11.10 -16.78
CA VAL A 14 33.77 9.94 -16.58
C VAL A 14 33.25 9.87 -15.14
N ARG A 15 34.12 10.09 -14.14
CA ARG A 15 33.71 10.11 -12.73
C ARG A 15 32.70 11.22 -12.43
N SER A 16 32.92 12.42 -12.95
CA SER A 16 31.98 13.54 -12.80
C SER A 16 30.66 13.27 -13.50
N PHE A 17 30.68 12.70 -14.70
CA PHE A 17 29.47 12.35 -15.44
C PHE A 17 28.61 11.32 -14.68
N VAL A 18 29.23 10.23 -14.20
CA VAL A 18 28.54 9.21 -13.40
C VAL A 18 27.94 9.82 -12.13
N ALA A 19 28.68 10.68 -11.44
CA ALA A 19 28.16 11.36 -10.24
C ALA A 19 26.92 12.21 -10.54
N VAL A 20 26.94 12.98 -11.64
CA VAL A 20 25.78 13.78 -12.07
C VAL A 20 24.57 12.89 -12.40
N CYS A 21 24.77 11.76 -13.07
CA CYS A 21 23.70 10.81 -13.34
C CYS A 21 23.07 10.26 -12.06
N PHE A 22 23.88 9.88 -11.06
CA PHE A 22 23.36 9.43 -9.77
C PHE A 22 22.64 10.54 -9.00
N CYS A 23 23.17 11.77 -9.01
CA CYS A 23 22.49 12.91 -8.40
C CYS A 23 21.14 13.19 -9.08
N ALA A 24 21.07 13.12 -10.41
CA ALA A 24 19.82 13.27 -11.16
C ALA A 24 18.82 12.13 -10.85
N LEU A 25 19.30 10.88 -10.79
CA LEU A 25 18.47 9.73 -10.40
C LEU A 25 17.92 9.90 -8.99
N LEU A 26 18.76 10.27 -8.01
CA LEU A 26 18.33 10.52 -6.64
C LEU A 26 17.33 11.68 -6.56
N PHE A 27 17.55 12.76 -7.30
CA PHE A 27 16.62 13.89 -7.35
C PHE A 27 15.25 13.47 -7.90
N VAL A 28 15.22 12.74 -9.02
CA VAL A 28 13.98 12.20 -9.60
C VAL A 28 13.31 11.19 -8.64
N SER A 29 14.08 10.30 -8.01
CA SER A 29 13.55 9.33 -7.03
C SER A 29 12.95 9.99 -5.78
N ASN A 30 13.46 11.14 -5.36
CA ASN A 30 12.91 11.90 -4.23
C ASN A 30 11.77 12.85 -4.63
N ALA A 31 11.78 13.35 -5.87
CA ALA A 31 10.74 14.26 -6.37
C ALA A 31 9.43 13.54 -6.77
N PHE A 32 9.50 12.24 -7.02
CA PHE A 32 8.33 11.39 -7.27
C PHE A 32 8.19 10.29 -6.22
N PRO A 33 7.92 10.63 -4.94
CA PRO A 33 7.42 9.63 -4.02
C PRO A 33 6.06 9.17 -4.59
N ALA A 34 5.99 7.93 -5.05
CA ALA A 34 4.79 7.29 -5.60
C ALA A 34 4.37 7.63 -7.05
N LEU A 35 5.15 7.14 -8.02
CA LEU A 35 4.56 6.52 -9.24
C LEU A 35 3.86 5.18 -8.92
N ALA A 36 3.62 4.88 -7.64
CA ALA A 36 2.82 3.76 -7.19
C ALA A 36 1.38 4.27 -6.96
N VAL A 37 0.54 4.05 -7.96
CA VAL A 37 -0.93 4.14 -7.90
C VAL A 37 -1.49 5.56 -7.73
N THR A 38 -2.38 5.94 -8.65
CA THR A 38 -3.24 7.12 -8.57
C THR A 38 -4.31 6.93 -7.48
N ASN A 39 -3.91 6.85 -6.22
CA ASN A 39 -4.85 6.89 -5.11
C ASN A 39 -4.96 8.34 -4.64
N SER A 40 -6.20 8.81 -4.45
CA SER A 40 -6.42 10.11 -3.82
C SER A 40 -5.73 10.08 -2.45
N PRO A 41 -4.80 11.00 -2.15
CA PRO A 41 -4.12 11.04 -0.85
C PRO A 41 -5.13 11.19 0.31
N THR A 42 -6.32 11.71 0.01
CA THR A 42 -7.43 11.86 0.95
C THR A 42 -8.25 10.60 1.21
N LYS A 43 -8.09 9.51 0.43
CA LYS A 43 -8.86 8.27 0.67
C LYS A 43 -8.41 7.51 1.93
N GLY A 44 -7.17 7.74 2.39
CA GLY A 44 -6.72 7.29 3.70
C GLY A 44 -7.23 8.17 4.85
N GLU A 45 -7.85 9.31 4.54
CA GLU A 45 -8.41 10.25 5.53
C GLU A 45 -9.89 9.94 5.85
N ASP A 46 -10.49 8.94 5.20
CA ASP A 46 -11.83 8.45 5.57
C ASP A 46 -11.78 8.01 7.05
N LYS A 47 -12.22 8.89 7.95
CA LYS A 47 -12.09 8.67 9.39
C LYS A 47 -13.01 7.54 9.82
N LEU A 48 -12.43 6.47 10.36
CA LEU A 48 -13.14 5.32 10.94
C LEU A 48 -13.51 5.59 12.41
N LEU A 49 -14.23 6.70 12.65
CA LEU A 49 -14.55 7.17 14.00
C LEU A 49 -15.48 6.22 14.77
N GLY A 50 -16.33 5.46 14.06
CA GLY A 50 -17.19 4.45 14.66
C GLY A 50 -16.36 3.29 15.21
N ILE A 51 -15.40 2.79 14.43
CA ILE A 51 -14.45 1.76 14.88
C ILE A 51 -13.64 2.25 16.08
N GLU A 52 -13.16 3.50 16.03
CA GLU A 52 -12.41 4.09 17.15
C GLU A 52 -13.25 4.16 18.42
N LYS A 53 -14.52 4.55 18.29
CA LYS A 53 -15.48 4.61 19.41
C LYS A 53 -15.75 3.23 19.99
N GLU A 54 -16.09 2.24 19.18
CA GLU A 54 -16.37 0.87 19.64
C GLU A 54 -15.14 0.24 20.30
N ALA A 55 -13.94 0.47 19.74
CA ALA A 55 -12.69 0.01 20.34
C ALA A 55 -12.44 0.66 21.71
N GLN A 56 -12.75 1.95 21.87
CA GLN A 56 -12.65 2.61 23.18
C GLN A 56 -13.67 2.07 24.18
N GLU A 57 -14.91 1.82 23.76
CA GLU A 57 -15.95 1.25 24.62
C GLU A 57 -15.55 -0.14 25.12
N VAL A 58 -15.07 -1.03 24.25
CA VAL A 58 -14.61 -2.38 24.64
C VAL A 58 -13.41 -2.35 25.59
N VAL A 59 -12.52 -1.36 25.48
CA VAL A 59 -11.37 -1.20 26.39
C VAL A 59 -11.80 -0.70 27.77
N LEU A 60 -12.86 0.09 27.85
CA LEU A 60 -13.34 0.70 29.10
C LEU A 60 -14.37 -0.17 29.84
N ASP A 61 -15.09 -1.02 29.11
CA ASP A 61 -16.14 -1.88 29.65
C ASP A 61 -15.62 -3.24 30.15
N ASN A 62 -16.52 -3.98 30.80
CA ASN A 62 -16.23 -5.36 31.17
C ASN A 62 -16.06 -6.25 29.92
N PRO A 63 -15.30 -7.36 30.01
CA PRO A 63 -15.17 -8.29 28.90
C PRO A 63 -16.55 -8.72 28.37
N MET A 64 -16.72 -8.66 27.05
CA MET A 64 -17.97 -9.03 26.39
C MET A 64 -18.39 -10.46 26.77
N SER A 65 -19.69 -10.65 26.92
CA SER A 65 -20.24 -12.00 27.09
C SER A 65 -20.12 -12.82 25.79
N LEU A 66 -20.25 -14.14 25.86
CA LEU A 66 -20.23 -15.00 24.67
C LEU A 66 -21.35 -14.66 23.69
N GLU A 67 -22.55 -14.35 24.20
CA GLU A 67 -23.71 -13.99 23.38
C GLU A 67 -23.47 -12.67 22.65
N GLU A 68 -22.98 -11.66 23.38
CA GLU A 68 -22.63 -10.34 22.82
C GLU A 68 -21.50 -10.44 21.79
N THR A 69 -20.47 -11.24 22.08
CA THR A 69 -19.36 -11.52 21.15
C THR A 69 -19.90 -12.14 19.86
N GLN A 70 -20.77 -13.14 19.97
CA GLN A 70 -21.36 -13.82 18.82
C GLN A 70 -22.26 -12.88 18.01
N GLU A 71 -23.05 -12.05 18.69
CA GLU A 71 -23.90 -11.06 18.03
C GLU A 71 -23.07 -10.04 17.27
N LYS A 72 -22.09 -9.39 17.90
CA LYS A 72 -21.23 -8.38 17.24
C LYS A 72 -20.38 -9.00 16.12
N ALA A 73 -19.77 -10.15 16.34
CA ALA A 73 -18.97 -10.85 15.32
C ALA A 73 -19.81 -11.29 14.11
N SER A 74 -21.12 -11.50 14.27
CA SER A 74 -21.99 -11.84 13.15
C SER A 74 -22.32 -10.64 12.23
N LYS A 75 -22.19 -9.42 12.76
CA LYS A 75 -22.55 -8.19 12.04
C LYS A 75 -21.39 -7.63 11.21
N GLY A 76 -20.16 -7.97 11.53
CA GLY A 76 -19.01 -7.46 10.80
C GLY A 76 -17.71 -8.22 11.01
N PRO A 77 -16.55 -7.60 10.72
CA PRO A 77 -15.27 -8.32 10.65
C PRO A 77 -14.79 -8.89 11.98
N ASN A 78 -15.23 -8.34 13.12
CA ASN A 78 -14.93 -8.86 14.45
C ASN A 78 -15.91 -8.30 15.49
N GLU A 79 -15.86 -8.87 16.70
CA GLU A 79 -16.67 -8.53 17.86
C GLU A 79 -16.41 -7.12 18.41
N VAL A 80 -15.20 -6.58 18.23
CA VAL A 80 -14.86 -5.23 18.74
C VAL A 80 -15.45 -4.16 17.84
N GLN A 81 -15.31 -4.31 16.53
CA GLN A 81 -15.74 -3.32 15.54
C GLN A 81 -17.21 -3.47 15.17
N GLY A 82 -17.78 -4.68 15.29
CA GLY A 82 -19.12 -4.95 14.79
C GLY A 82 -19.25 -4.54 13.33
N ASP A 83 -20.35 -3.90 12.96
CA ASP A 83 -20.58 -3.32 11.63
C ASP A 83 -20.14 -1.86 11.48
N ALA A 84 -19.45 -1.29 12.47
CA ALA A 84 -19.08 0.11 12.46
C ALA A 84 -18.22 0.47 11.24
N ASP A 85 -18.64 1.52 10.51
CA ASP A 85 -17.96 2.07 9.34
C ASP A 85 -17.64 1.04 8.23
N ILE A 86 -18.36 -0.11 8.17
CA ILE A 86 -18.15 -1.16 7.16
C ILE A 86 -18.20 -0.61 5.73
N GLU A 87 -19.07 0.36 5.47
CA GLU A 87 -19.23 1.00 4.17
C GLU A 87 -18.03 1.88 3.78
N LYS A 88 -17.27 2.36 4.76
CA LYS A 88 -16.06 3.19 4.57
C LYS A 88 -14.81 2.32 4.40
N MET A 89 -14.83 1.10 4.93
CA MET A 89 -13.75 0.12 4.79
C MET A 89 -13.54 -0.28 3.34
N LYS A 90 -12.27 -0.44 2.96
CA LYS A 90 -11.88 -0.93 1.63
C LYS A 90 -11.90 -2.45 1.61
N ASN A 91 -12.63 -3.02 0.66
CA ASN A 91 -12.81 -4.45 0.45
C ASN A 91 -12.71 -4.80 -1.05
N PRO A 92 -12.60 -6.08 -1.42
CA PRO A 92 -12.44 -6.47 -2.82
C PRO A 92 -13.61 -6.07 -3.74
N SER A 93 -14.81 -5.83 -3.21
CA SER A 93 -15.96 -5.40 -4.01
C SER A 93 -16.00 -3.89 -4.28
N ASN A 94 -15.36 -3.07 -3.43
CA ASN A 94 -15.30 -1.62 -3.59
C ASN A 94 -13.88 -1.10 -3.90
N THR A 95 -12.94 -2.01 -4.17
CA THR A 95 -11.59 -1.70 -4.64
C THR A 95 -11.25 -2.49 -5.90
N ASN A 96 -10.44 -1.91 -6.78
CA ASN A 96 -9.85 -2.63 -7.90
C ASN A 96 -8.66 -3.52 -7.46
N ALA A 97 -8.63 -3.94 -6.20
CA ALA A 97 -7.55 -4.74 -5.62
C ALA A 97 -7.87 -6.23 -5.77
N THR A 98 -6.86 -7.03 -6.10
CA THR A 98 -7.02 -8.50 -6.16
C THR A 98 -7.00 -9.06 -4.73
N SER A 99 -8.05 -9.76 -4.31
CA SER A 99 -8.08 -10.38 -2.98
C SER A 99 -6.99 -11.45 -2.86
N PHE A 100 -6.54 -11.75 -1.64
CA PHE A 100 -5.56 -12.82 -1.42
C PHE A 100 -6.07 -14.17 -1.94
N GLU A 101 -7.36 -14.45 -1.74
CA GLU A 101 -8.02 -15.65 -2.27
C GLU A 101 -7.95 -15.71 -3.81
N GLN A 102 -8.22 -14.59 -4.50
CA GLN A 102 -8.11 -14.51 -5.95
C GLN A 102 -6.66 -14.69 -6.43
N GLN A 103 -5.68 -14.16 -5.69
CA GLN A 103 -4.26 -14.36 -5.99
C GLN A 103 -3.88 -15.84 -5.87
N VAL A 104 -4.30 -16.51 -4.79
CA VAL A 104 -4.08 -17.95 -4.59
C VAL A 104 -4.78 -18.76 -5.68
N LYS A 105 -6.05 -18.48 -5.99
CA LYS A 105 -6.80 -19.14 -7.07
C LYS A 105 -6.11 -19.00 -8.43
N ARG A 106 -5.62 -17.80 -8.75
CA ARG A 106 -4.90 -17.54 -10.01
C ARG A 106 -3.60 -18.35 -10.09
N VAL A 107 -2.82 -18.42 -9.01
CA VAL A 107 -1.59 -19.21 -8.93
C VAL A 107 -1.91 -20.71 -9.07
N VAL A 108 -2.90 -21.21 -8.33
CA VAL A 108 -3.29 -22.63 -8.39
C VAL A 108 -3.83 -23.00 -9.78
N GLY A 109 -4.66 -22.16 -10.39
CA GLY A 109 -5.14 -22.36 -11.77
C GLY A 109 -4.00 -22.39 -12.79
N SER A 110 -3.02 -21.49 -12.64
CA SER A 110 -1.81 -21.46 -13.48
C SER A 110 -0.98 -22.74 -13.37
N ILE A 111 -0.85 -23.31 -12.16
CA ILE A 111 -0.14 -24.58 -11.92
C ILE A 111 -0.93 -25.75 -12.52
N LYS A 112 -2.27 -25.71 -12.41
CA LYS A 112 -3.16 -26.78 -12.88
C LYS A 112 -3.39 -26.76 -14.40
N GLY A 113 -2.96 -25.69 -15.08
CA GLY A 113 -3.13 -25.52 -16.53
C GLY A 113 -4.53 -25.07 -16.95
N ASP A 114 -5.36 -24.65 -15.99
CA ASP A 114 -6.66 -24.04 -16.26
C ASP A 114 -6.38 -22.64 -16.84
N LYS A 115 -6.49 -22.51 -18.17
CA LYS A 115 -6.41 -21.24 -18.88
C LYS A 115 -7.75 -20.52 -18.70
N GLU A 116 -7.75 -19.35 -18.07
CA GLU A 116 -8.78 -18.33 -18.31
C GLU A 116 -8.70 -17.83 -19.76
#